data_AF-A0A951DY54-F1
#
_entry.id   AF-A0A951DY54-F1
#
_cell.length_a   1.000
_cell.length_b   1.000
_cell.length_c   1.000
_cell.angle_alpha   90.00
_cell.angle_beta   90.00
_cell.angle_gamma   90.00
#
_symmetry.space_group_name_H-M   'P 1'
#
loop_
_entity.id
_entity.type
_entity.pdbx_description
1 polymer ?
#
loop_
_entity_poly.entity_id
_entity_poly.type
_entity_poly.pdbx_seq_one_letter_code
_entity_poly.pdbx_strand_id
1 'polypeptide(L)' 'MTTDHDDTEFEPPHSSSTTDHVLNELQLYGYRPFQDEPDPRPLPEGNAVAGAVADIFDALVSTLNDTRLEPDLE' A
#
# COMPACT_ATOMS: atom_id res chain seq x y z
N MET A 1 -30.57 -3.62 20.19
CA MET A 1 -29.67 -3.96 21.30
C MET A 1 -28.69 -4.97 20.74
N THR A 2 -27.54 -4.48 20.28
CA THR A 2 -26.44 -5.34 19.85
C THR A 2 -25.78 -5.80 21.12
N THR A 3 -25.90 -7.08 21.45
CA THR A 3 -25.17 -7.69 22.55
C THR A 3 -23.70 -7.67 22.13
N ASP A 4 -22.99 -6.62 22.54
CA ASP A 4 -21.53 -6.61 22.54
C ASP A 4 -21.14 -7.67 23.56
N HIS A 5 -20.86 -8.87 23.06
CA HIS A 5 -20.48 -9.99 23.88
C HIS A 5 -19.06 -9.68 24.34
N ASP A 6 -18.96 -9.02 25.48
CA ASP A 6 -17.71 -8.80 26.18
C ASP A 6 -17.23 -10.14 26.78
N ASP A 7 -16.93 -11.10 25.90
CA ASP A 7 -16.36 -12.42 26.21
C ASP A 7 -14.96 -12.33 26.82
N THR A 8 -14.44 -11.12 26.99
CA THR A 8 -13.10 -10.87 27.51
C THR A 8 -13.04 -10.88 29.04
N GLU A 9 -14.18 -10.75 29.75
CA GLU A 9 -14.23 -10.74 31.22
C GLU A 9 -13.90 -12.10 31.87
N PHE A 10 -14.05 -13.21 31.14
CA PHE A 10 -13.81 -14.58 31.64
C PHE A 10 -12.53 -15.21 31.10
N GLU A 11 -11.81 -14.54 30.22
CA GLU A 11 -10.58 -15.05 29.65
C GLU A 11 -9.39 -14.74 30.58
N PRO A 12 -8.57 -15.73 30.96
CA PRO A 12 -7.39 -15.46 31.76
C PRO A 12 -6.43 -14.54 30.98
N PRO A 13 -5.70 -13.64 31.67
CA PRO A 13 -4.74 -12.78 31.00
C PRO A 13 -3.69 -13.62 30.28
N HIS A 14 -3.66 -13.53 28.95
CA HIS A 14 -2.69 -14.26 28.14
C HIS A 14 -1.31 -13.65 28.33
N SER A 15 -0.39 -14.44 28.87
CA SER A 15 1.02 -14.13 28.75
C SER A 15 1.42 -14.20 27.27
N SER A 16 2.28 -13.28 26.84
CA SER A 16 2.86 -13.32 25.48
C SER A 16 3.41 -14.71 25.19
N SER A 17 3.06 -15.23 24.01
CA SER A 17 3.57 -16.53 23.55
C SER A 17 5.04 -16.42 23.17
N THR A 18 5.74 -17.54 23.12
CA THR A 18 7.13 -17.58 22.63
C THR A 18 7.24 -17.03 21.20
N THR A 19 6.25 -17.27 20.35
CA THR A 19 6.18 -16.71 18.99
C THR A 19 6.00 -15.19 19.01
N ASP A 20 5.12 -14.68 19.88
CA ASP A 20 4.87 -13.25 20.03
C ASP A 20 6.13 -12.50 20.49
N HIS A 21 6.86 -13.08 21.45
CA HIS A 21 8.17 -12.58 21.86
C HIS A 21 9.17 -12.51 20.71
N VAL A 22 9.28 -13.56 19.89
CA VAL A 22 10.19 -13.58 18.72
C VAL A 22 9.79 -12.52 17.68
N LEU A 23 8.49 -12.34 17.43
CA LEU A 23 8.00 -11.32 16.49
C LEU A 23 8.32 -9.91 16.98
N ASN A 24 8.17 -9.63 18.27
CA ASN A 24 8.51 -8.34 18.85
C ASN A 24 10.01 -8.02 18.69
N GLU A 25 10.88 -9.00 18.96
CA GLU A 25 12.34 -8.87 18.76
C GLU A 25 12.68 -8.64 17.28
N LEU A 26 12.05 -9.37 16.34
CA LEU A 26 12.24 -9.16 14.91
C LEU A 26 11.69 -7.81 14.41
N GLN A 27 10.67 -7.26 15.06
CA GLN A 27 10.17 -5.94 14.72
C GLN A 27 11.17 -4.84 15.11
N LEU A 28 11.83 -4.99 16.26
CA LEU A 28 12.75 -4.00 16.81
C LEU A 28 14.17 -4.12 16.27
N TYR A 29 14.65 -5.35 16.06
CA TYR A 29 16.03 -5.66 15.66
C TYR A 29 16.14 -6.44 14.36
N GLY A 30 15.02 -6.77 13.71
CA GLY A 30 15.04 -7.54 12.48
C GLY A 30 15.68 -6.77 11.33
N TYR A 31 16.40 -7.52 10.49
CA TYR A 31 17.04 -6.98 9.30
C TYR A 31 16.00 -6.33 8.36
N ARG A 32 16.20 -5.05 8.03
CA ARG A 32 15.50 -4.38 6.94
C ARG A 32 16.44 -4.29 5.74
N PRO A 33 16.05 -4.80 4.56
CA PRO A 33 16.79 -4.51 3.33
C PRO A 33 16.95 -3.00 3.18
N PHE A 34 18.18 -2.55 2.87
CA PHE A 34 18.51 -1.14 2.63
C PHE A 34 18.38 -0.22 3.85
N GLN A 35 18.38 -0.76 5.08
CA GLN A 35 18.28 0.06 6.30
C GLN A 35 19.39 1.11 6.41
N ASP A 36 20.60 0.73 5.99
CA ASP A 36 21.82 1.54 6.13
C ASP A 36 22.57 1.71 4.80
N GLU A 37 22.06 1.13 3.71
CA GLU A 37 22.64 1.20 2.37
C GLU A 37 21.60 1.78 1.39
N PRO A 38 22.02 2.60 0.42
CA PRO A 38 21.12 3.03 -0.65
C PRO A 38 20.49 1.84 -1.34
N ASP A 39 19.19 1.92 -1.63
CA ASP A 39 18.50 0.92 -2.45
C ASP A 39 19.19 0.84 -3.82
N PRO A 40 19.72 -0.33 -4.24
CA PRO A 40 20.48 -0.48 -5.47
C PRO A 40 19.59 -0.47 -6.71
N ARG A 41 18.25 -0.49 -6.55
CA ARG A 41 17.33 -0.45 -7.69
C ARG A 41 17.44 0.92 -8.38
N PRO A 42 17.61 0.95 -9.72
CA PRO A 42 17.68 2.20 -10.44
C PRO A 42 16.34 2.94 -10.35
N LEU A 43 16.40 4.28 -10.37
CA LEU A 43 15.22 5.10 -10.57
C LEU A 43 14.62 4.83 -11.97
N PRO A 44 13.29 4.96 -12.13
CA PRO A 44 12.67 4.84 -13.45
C PRO A 44 13.20 5.92 -14.41
N GLU A 45 13.32 5.58 -15.69
CA GLU A 45 13.75 6.54 -16.71
C GLU A 45 12.69 7.64 -16.87
N GLY A 46 13.11 8.90 -16.81
CA GLY A 46 12.19 10.04 -16.87
C GLY A 46 11.31 10.05 -18.13
N ASN A 47 11.87 9.64 -19.28
CA ASN A 47 11.12 9.51 -20.53
C ASN A 47 10.09 8.38 -20.48
N ALA A 48 10.40 7.26 -19.82
CA ALA A 48 9.44 6.17 -19.65
C ALA A 48 8.27 6.59 -18.75
N VAL A 49 8.55 7.35 -17.69
CA VAL A 49 7.52 7.91 -16.82
C VAL A 49 6.66 8.93 -17.58
N ALA A 50 7.28 9.82 -18.36
CA ALA A 50 6.57 10.81 -19.16
C ALA A 50 5.66 10.15 -20.21
N GLY A 51 6.14 9.10 -20.89
CA GLY A 51 5.34 8.31 -21.82
C GLY A 51 4.14 7.66 -21.15
N ALA A 52 4.34 7.01 -20.00
CA ALA A 52 3.24 6.38 -19.27
C ALA A 52 2.18 7.39 -18.81
N VAL A 53 2.58 8.61 -18.43
CA VAL A 53 1.64 9.69 -18.09
C VAL A 53 0.84 10.12 -19.33
N ALA A 54 1.49 10.27 -20.49
CA ALA A 54 0.81 10.58 -21.74
C ALA A 54 -0.22 9.50 -22.10
N ASP A 55 0.15 8.22 -22.01
CA ASP A 55 -0.74 7.09 -22.28
C ASP A 55 -1.98 7.09 -21.37
N ILE A 56 -1.83 7.47 -20.09
CA ILE A 56 -2.97 7.61 -19.16
C ILE A 56 -3.93 8.70 -19.64
N PHE A 57 -3.42 9.85 -20.08
CA PHE A 57 -4.26 10.92 -20.61
C PHE A 57 -4.92 10.52 -21.93
N ASP A 58 -4.21 9.85 -22.84
CA ASP A 58 -4.77 9.34 -24.09
C ASP A 58 -5.89 8.33 -23.82
N ALA A 59 -5.71 7.44 -22.85
CA ALA A 59 -6.75 6.51 -22.42
C ALA A 59 -7.97 7.25 -21.87
N LEU A 60 -7.78 8.25 -21.01
CA LEU A 60 -8.88 9.06 -20.48
C LEU A 60 -9.64 9.78 -21.59
N VAL A 61 -8.93 10.50 -22.47
CA VAL A 61 -9.52 11.20 -23.63
C VAL A 61 -10.27 10.20 -24.51
N SER A 62 -9.68 9.04 -24.81
CA SER A 62 -10.31 8.00 -25.61
C SER A 62 -11.61 7.48 -25.00
N THR A 63 -11.75 7.43 -23.67
CA THR A 63 -13.01 7.01 -23.02
C THR A 63 -14.08 8.10 -23.01
N LEU A 64 -13.70 9.35 -23.23
CA LEU A 64 -14.60 10.51 -23.24
C LEU A 64 -15.01 10.91 -24.67
N ASN A 65 -14.23 10.50 -25.69
CA ASN A 65 -14.61 10.59 -27.09
C ASN A 65 -15.95 9.88 -27.36
N ASP A 66 -16.74 10.41 -28.29
CA ASP A 66 -18.09 9.93 -28.63
C ASP A 66 -19.08 9.92 -27.44
N THR A 67 -18.77 10.63 -26.35
CA THR A 67 -19.67 10.79 -25.20
C THR A 67 -20.24 12.20 -25.12
N ARG A 68 -21.19 12.42 -24.21
CA ARG A 68 -21.71 13.78 -23.93
C ARG A 68 -20.65 14.74 -23.37
N LEU A 69 -19.49 14.23 -22.96
CA LEU A 69 -18.38 15.01 -22.43
C LEU A 69 -17.32 15.33 -23.49
N GLU A 70 -17.45 14.84 -24.72
CA GLU A 70 -16.54 15.14 -25.83
C GLU A 70 -16.37 16.65 -26.10
N PRO A 71 -17.42 17.51 -26.03
CA PRO A 71 -17.26 18.95 -26.22
C PRO A 71 -16.37 19.64 -25.17
N ASP A 72 -16.09 18.98 -24.04
CA ASP A 72 -15.25 19.51 -22.96
C ASP A 72 -13.76 19.13 -23.10
N LEU A 73 -13.38 18.44 -24.20
CA LEU A 73 -12.00 17.99 -24.46
C LEU A 73 -11.15 19.00 -25.25
N GLU A 74 -11.74 20.10 -25.74
CA GLU A 74 -11.07 21.19 -26.50
C GLU A 74 -10.43 22.29 -25.62
#